data_AF-S9S3D5-F1
#
_entry.id   AF-S9S3D5-F1
#
_cell.length_a   1.000
_cell.length_b   1.000
_cell.length_c   1.000
_cell.angle_alpha   90.00
_cell.angle_beta   90.00
_cell.angle_gamma   90.00
#
_symmetry.space_group_name_H-M   'P 1'
#
loop_
_entity.id
_entity.type
_entity.pdbx_description
1 polymer ?
#
loop_
_entity_poly.entity_id
_entity_poly.type
_entity_poly.pdbx_seq_one_letter_code
_entity_poly.pdbx_strand_id
1 'polypeptide(L)'
;MDRLDPARAYAACVLGGTDPAAVAAPLEDLGLTRTETEDGMIVLSADGLPYAITVDPGEGHCDVTSESFGTDVAMGKLMIVGGMAGFQADDSAPCIALLIAGIRAEVTSSGNDPICYDEATSNVRFTLADGT
;
A
#
# COMPACT_ATOMS: atom_id res chain seq x y z
N MET A 1 19.63 8.65 8.64
CA MET A 1 18.49 8.68 7.69
C MET A 1 17.44 7.79 8.29
N ASP A 2 16.39 8.38 8.87
CA ASP A 2 15.19 7.65 9.27
C ASP A 2 14.69 6.95 8.01
N ARG A 3 14.80 5.62 7.95
CA ARG A 3 14.34 4.86 6.79
C ARG A 3 12.84 5.07 6.70
N LEU A 4 12.35 5.45 5.51
CA LEU A 4 10.95 5.71 5.28
C LEU A 4 10.12 4.53 5.84
N ASP A 5 9.28 4.81 6.84
CA ASP A 5 8.42 3.79 7.44
C ASP A 5 7.30 3.46 6.43
N PRO A 6 6.99 2.17 6.16
CA PRO A 6 5.90 1.80 5.26
C PRO A 6 4.55 2.41 5.67
N ALA A 7 4.34 2.77 6.94
CA ALA A 7 3.15 3.52 7.37
C ALA A 7 2.97 4.86 6.60
N ARG A 8 4.05 5.51 6.16
CA ARG A 8 3.96 6.71 5.31
C ARG A 8 3.48 6.38 3.91
N ALA A 9 3.92 5.26 3.33
CA ALA A 9 3.44 4.79 2.04
C ALA A 9 1.95 4.40 2.11
N TYR A 10 1.55 3.71 3.19
CA TYR A 10 0.14 3.38 3.42
C TYR A 10 -0.72 4.64 3.56
N ALA A 11 -0.26 5.64 4.33
CA ALA A 11 -0.96 6.92 4.44
C ALA A 11 -1.08 7.63 3.09
N ALA A 12 -0.03 7.59 2.26
CA ALA A 12 -0.08 8.13 0.90
C ALA A 12 -1.11 7.41 0.03
N CYS A 13 -1.17 6.07 0.04
CA CYS A 13 -2.21 5.33 -0.67
C CYS A 13 -3.62 5.61 -0.13
N VAL A 14 -3.81 5.75 1.18
CA VAL A 14 -5.13 6.07 1.76
C VAL A 14 -5.59 7.48 1.38
N LEU A 15 -4.70 8.47 1.42
CA LEU A 15 -5.04 9.87 1.18
C LEU A 15 -5.09 10.23 -0.31
N GLY A 16 -4.16 9.68 -1.09
CA GLY A 16 -4.10 9.86 -2.54
C GLY A 16 -5.01 8.90 -3.31
N GLY A 17 -5.49 7.84 -2.65
CA GLY A 17 -6.29 6.79 -3.28
C GLY A 17 -5.52 6.15 -4.43
N THR A 18 -6.11 6.21 -5.61
CA THR A 18 -5.57 5.64 -6.86
C THR A 18 -5.02 6.70 -7.80
N ASP A 19 -4.94 7.97 -7.37
CA ASP A 19 -4.34 9.06 -8.15
C ASP A 19 -2.80 9.02 -8.03
N PRO A 20 -2.08 8.71 -9.13
CA PRO A 20 -0.62 8.62 -9.13
C PRO A 20 0.06 9.89 -8.64
N ALA A 21 -0.46 11.07 -8.98
CA ALA A 21 0.15 12.34 -8.61
C ALA A 21 -0.03 12.62 -7.11
N ALA A 22 -1.22 12.34 -6.57
CA ALA A 22 -1.52 12.55 -5.16
C ALA A 22 -0.73 11.59 -4.25
N VAL A 23 -0.51 10.36 -4.70
CA VAL A 23 0.33 9.38 -3.98
C VAL A 23 1.81 9.72 -4.09
N ALA A 24 2.30 10.07 -5.28
CA ALA A 24 3.73 10.29 -5.53
C ALA A 24 4.29 11.53 -4.83
N ALA A 25 3.59 12.67 -4.89
CA ALA A 25 4.11 13.95 -4.41
C ALA A 25 4.70 13.92 -2.98
N PRO A 26 3.98 13.43 -1.95
CA PRO A 26 4.54 13.37 -0.59
C PRO A 26 5.67 12.35 -0.43
N LEU A 27 5.76 11.34 -1.30
CA LEU A 27 6.78 10.29 -1.25
C LEU A 27 8.07 10.72 -1.97
N GLU A 28 7.96 11.46 -3.08
CA GLU A 28 9.08 12.07 -3.79
C GLU A 28 9.77 13.13 -2.91
N ASP A 29 9.00 13.93 -2.17
CA ASP A 29 9.53 14.87 -1.16
C ASP A 29 10.34 14.18 -0.06
N LEU A 30 10.11 12.86 0.14
CA LEU A 30 10.83 12.03 1.10
C LEU A 30 11.98 11.23 0.47
N GLY A 31 12.28 11.49 -0.81
CA GLY A 31 13.42 10.95 -1.53
C GLY A 31 13.15 9.66 -2.31
N LEU A 32 11.88 9.30 -2.54
CA LEU A 32 11.55 8.19 -3.44
C LEU A 32 11.66 8.65 -4.89
N THR A 33 12.14 7.74 -5.74
CA THR A 33 12.23 7.96 -7.18
C THR A 33 11.01 7.38 -7.86
N ARG A 34 10.32 8.20 -8.64
CA ARG A 34 9.23 7.77 -9.52
C ARG A 34 9.78 7.22 -10.83
N THR A 35 9.30 6.04 -11.19
CA THR A 35 9.47 5.43 -12.53
C THR A 35 8.09 5.23 -13.12
N GLU A 36 7.89 5.67 -14.36
CA GLU A 36 6.62 5.45 -15.09
C GLU A 36 6.78 4.28 -16.04
N THR A 37 5.75 3.44 -16.16
CA THR A 37 5.68 2.37 -17.15
C THR A 37 4.95 2.84 -18.40
N GLU A 38 5.08 2.10 -19.51
CA GLU A 38 4.38 2.40 -20.76
C GLU A 38 2.85 2.38 -20.62
N ASP A 39 2.34 1.60 -19.66
CA ASP A 39 0.92 1.46 -19.36
C ASP A 39 0.38 2.55 -18.41
N GLY A 40 1.22 3.51 -18.01
CA GLY A 40 0.84 4.62 -17.14
C GLY A 40 0.81 4.28 -15.65
N MET A 41 1.29 3.09 -15.26
CA MET A 41 1.56 2.78 -13.85
C MET A 41 2.78 3.58 -13.39
N ILE A 42 2.79 3.95 -12.11
CA ILE A 42 3.99 4.49 -11.47
C ILE A 42 4.52 3.53 -10.43
N VAL A 43 5.84 3.45 -10.34
CA VAL A 43 6.56 2.73 -9.29
C VAL A 43 7.44 3.73 -8.55
N LEU A 44 7.26 3.80 -7.23
CA LEU A 44 8.07 4.62 -6.33
C LEU A 44 8.94 3.72 -5.47
N SER A 45 10.24 3.93 -5.51
CA SER A 45 11.22 3.17 -4.74
C SER A 45 12.46 3.98 -4.43
N ALA A 46 13.31 3.47 -3.55
CA ALA A 46 14.62 4.04 -3.26
C ALA A 46 15.62 2.93 -2.92
N ASP A 47 16.90 3.16 -3.21
CA ASP A 47 17.96 2.20 -2.91
C ASP A 47 17.99 1.87 -1.41
N GLY A 48 17.92 0.58 -1.09
CA GLY A 48 17.92 0.08 0.29
C GLY A 48 16.60 0.29 1.05
N LEU A 49 15.53 0.71 0.37
CA LEU A 49 14.18 0.66 0.91
C LEU A 49 13.65 -0.78 0.80
N PRO A 50 13.10 -1.37 1.87
CA PRO A 50 12.66 -2.77 1.88
C PRO A 50 11.34 -3.02 1.13
N TYR A 51 10.75 -1.99 0.53
CA TYR A 51 9.47 -2.05 -0.16
C TYR A 51 9.44 -1.09 -1.36
N ALA A 52 8.47 -1.30 -2.24
CA ALA A 52 8.13 -0.40 -3.34
C ALA A 52 6.64 -0.07 -3.29
N ILE A 53 6.28 1.08 -3.87
CA ILE A 53 4.89 1.47 -4.07
C ILE A 53 4.60 1.41 -5.56
N THR A 54 3.52 0.74 -5.95
CA THR A 54 3.02 0.76 -7.32
C THR A 54 1.64 1.41 -7.31
N VAL A 55 1.38 2.35 -8.21
CA VAL A 55 0.04 2.90 -8.40
C VAL A 55 -0.39 2.57 -9.83
N ASP A 56 -1.47 1.82 -9.94
CA ASP A 56 -2.11 1.48 -11.20
C ASP A 56 -3.43 2.26 -11.32
N PRO A 57 -3.45 3.39 -12.05
CA PRO A 57 -4.68 4.15 -12.25
C PRO A 57 -5.69 3.43 -13.16
N GLY A 58 -5.23 2.49 -14.00
CA GLY A 58 -6.09 1.74 -14.92
C GLY A 58 -6.89 0.66 -14.20
N GLU A 59 -6.25 -0.05 -13.27
CA GLU A 59 -6.90 -1.04 -12.40
C GLU A 59 -7.47 -0.43 -11.11
N GLY A 60 -7.11 0.81 -10.78
CA GLY A 60 -7.65 1.52 -9.63
C GLY A 60 -7.12 1.01 -8.30
N HIS A 61 -5.81 0.79 -8.20
CA HIS A 61 -5.17 0.40 -6.94
C HIS A 61 -3.83 1.08 -6.69
N CYS A 62 -3.46 1.12 -5.41
CA CYS A 62 -2.14 1.48 -4.91
C CYS A 62 -1.63 0.27 -4.12
N ASP A 63 -0.52 -0.31 -4.51
CA ASP A 63 0.12 -1.46 -3.88
C ASP A 63 1.36 -1.01 -3.12
N VAL A 64 1.55 -1.51 -1.91
CA VAL A 64 2.82 -1.40 -1.19
C VAL A 64 3.37 -2.80 -0.94
N THR A 65 4.40 -3.15 -1.69
CA THR A 65 4.95 -4.51 -1.75
C THR A 65 6.31 -4.58 -1.10
N SER A 66 6.52 -5.58 -0.24
CA SER A 66 7.78 -5.85 0.45
C SER A 66 8.17 -7.32 0.34
N GLU A 67 9.41 -7.56 -0.07
CA GLU A 67 10.04 -8.88 -0.11
C GLU A 67 10.79 -9.22 1.21
N SER A 68 10.59 -8.40 2.24
CA SER A 68 11.31 -8.53 3.51
C SER A 68 10.48 -8.25 4.76
N PHE A 69 9.19 -7.92 4.58
CA PHE A 69 8.22 -7.78 5.65
C PHE A 69 7.16 -8.84 5.50
N GLY A 70 6.96 -9.67 6.52
CA GLY A 70 5.79 -10.53 6.60
C GLY A 70 4.49 -9.74 6.79
N THR A 71 3.39 -10.44 6.53
CA THR A 71 2.01 -9.98 6.69
C THR A 71 1.71 -9.36 8.07
N ASP A 72 2.29 -9.90 9.15
CA ASP A 72 2.15 -9.33 10.51
C ASP A 72 2.73 -7.93 10.64
N VAL A 73 3.91 -7.69 10.06
CA VAL A 73 4.55 -6.37 10.07
C VAL A 73 3.70 -5.39 9.27
N ALA A 74 3.25 -5.81 8.09
CA ALA A 74 2.41 -5.00 7.24
C ALA A 74 1.09 -4.64 7.94
N MET A 75 0.42 -5.60 8.56
CA MET A 75 -0.82 -5.39 9.31
C MET A 75 -0.61 -4.47 10.52
N GLY A 76 0.47 -4.65 11.30
CA GLY A 76 0.79 -3.76 12.42
C GLY A 76 0.97 -2.30 11.99
N LYS A 77 1.63 -2.08 10.85
CA LYS A 77 1.83 -0.75 10.27
C LYS A 77 0.54 -0.17 9.69
N LEU A 78 -0.29 -1.00 9.06
CA LEU A 78 -1.60 -0.61 8.54
C LEU A 78 -2.55 -0.20 9.68
N MET A 79 -2.57 -0.94 10.79
CA MET A 79 -3.37 -0.60 11.97
C MET A 79 -2.97 0.73 12.60
N ILE A 80 -1.69 1.12 12.55
CA ILE A 80 -1.25 2.45 13.01
C ILE A 80 -1.88 3.56 12.16
N VAL A 81 -1.86 3.40 10.84
CA VAL A 81 -2.47 4.36 9.90
C VAL A 81 -3.99 4.39 10.04
N GLY A 82 -4.62 3.22 10.04
CA GLY A 82 -6.06 3.07 10.24
C GLY A 82 -6.50 3.66 11.57
N GLY A 83 -5.76 3.42 12.67
CA GLY A 83 -6.10 3.95 13.99
C GLY A 83 -6.13 5.48 14.04
N MET A 84 -5.31 6.16 13.22
CA MET A 84 -5.31 7.62 13.10
C MET A 84 -6.49 8.14 12.25
N ALA A 85 -6.88 7.41 11.21
CA ALA A 85 -7.94 7.81 10.28
C ALA A 85 -9.35 7.30 10.69
N GLY A 86 -9.42 6.34 11.62
CA GLY A 86 -10.58 5.49 11.83
C GLY A 86 -10.60 4.34 10.81
N PHE A 87 -10.94 3.13 11.27
CA PHE A 87 -11.06 1.98 10.39
C PHE A 87 -12.14 1.00 10.85
N GLN A 88 -12.58 0.17 9.91
CA GLN A 88 -13.47 -0.97 10.16
C GLN A 88 -12.84 -2.22 9.54
N ALA A 89 -13.12 -3.39 10.11
CA ALA A 89 -12.79 -4.65 9.44
C ALA A 89 -13.65 -4.80 8.18
N ASP A 90 -13.05 -5.31 7.11
CA ASP A 90 -13.75 -5.68 5.88
C ASP A 90 -13.78 -7.20 5.72
N ASP A 91 -14.90 -7.80 6.12
CA ASP A 91 -15.08 -9.25 6.06
C ASP A 91 -15.42 -9.76 4.64
N SER A 92 -15.48 -8.88 3.63
CA SER A 92 -15.77 -9.28 2.25
C SER A 92 -14.52 -9.73 1.47
N ALA A 93 -13.33 -9.42 1.96
CA ALA A 93 -12.06 -9.84 1.37
C ALA A 93 -11.72 -11.29 1.77
N PRO A 94 -11.03 -12.05 0.90
CA PRO A 94 -10.57 -13.40 1.23
C PRO A 94 -9.48 -13.42 2.31
N CYS A 95 -8.69 -12.34 2.39
CA CYS A 95 -7.66 -12.14 3.40
C CYS A 95 -8.02 -10.96 4.33
N ILE A 96 -7.10 -10.60 5.22
CA ILE A 96 -7.33 -9.50 6.17
C ILE A 96 -7.44 -8.19 5.40
N ALA A 97 -8.56 -7.51 5.54
CA ALA A 97 -8.77 -6.20 4.96
C ALA A 97 -9.40 -5.21 5.95
N LEU A 98 -9.03 -3.94 5.80
CA LEU A 98 -9.59 -2.83 6.56
C LEU A 98 -10.23 -1.83 5.60
N LEU A 99 -11.36 -1.26 5.99
CA LEU A 99 -11.93 -0.06 5.38
C LEU A 99 -11.43 1.17 6.13
N ILE A 100 -10.72 2.06 5.44
CA ILE A 100 -10.10 3.27 5.98
C ILE A 100 -10.51 4.44 5.07
N ALA A 101 -11.36 5.34 5.56
CA ALA A 101 -11.81 6.53 4.81
C ALA A 101 -12.34 6.23 3.38
N GLY A 102 -13.06 5.13 3.19
CA GLY A 102 -13.59 4.71 1.88
C GLY A 102 -12.59 3.97 0.98
N ILE A 103 -11.39 3.68 1.49
CA ILE A 103 -10.38 2.83 0.85
C ILE A 103 -10.37 1.47 1.54
N ARG A 104 -10.47 0.39 0.75
CA ARG A 104 -10.16 -0.96 1.22
C ARG A 104 -8.65 -1.16 1.17
N ALA A 105 -8.05 -1.55 2.28
CA ALA A 105 -6.66 -1.95 2.39
C ALA A 105 -6.59 -3.45 2.72
N GLU A 106 -6.28 -4.28 1.73
CA GLU A 106 -6.15 -5.75 1.88
C GLU A 106 -4.68 -6.14 2.04
N VAL A 107 -4.38 -7.02 2.99
CA VAL A 107 -3.03 -7.50 3.31
C VAL A 107 -2.87 -8.96 2.88
N THR A 108 -1.87 -9.22 2.04
CA THR A 108 -1.51 -10.56 1.54
C THR A 108 0.02 -10.71 1.45
N SER A 109 0.53 -11.86 1.02
CA SER A 109 1.94 -12.02 0.60
C SER A 109 2.22 -11.32 -0.72
N SER A 110 3.49 -11.08 -1.05
CA SER A 110 3.86 -10.65 -2.41
C SER A 110 3.74 -11.82 -3.42
N GLY A 111 3.71 -11.51 -4.71
CA GLY A 111 3.72 -12.49 -5.81
C GLY A 111 2.40 -12.63 -6.57
N ASN A 112 2.40 -13.51 -7.59
CA ASN A 112 1.26 -13.72 -8.49
C ASN A 112 0.13 -14.57 -7.87
N ASP A 113 0.47 -15.41 -6.90
CA ASP A 113 -0.47 -16.28 -6.18
C ASP A 113 -0.42 -15.92 -4.68
N PRO A 114 -0.96 -14.75 -4.28
CA PRO A 114 -0.82 -14.25 -2.92
C PRO A 114 -1.56 -15.15 -1.92
N ILE A 115 -0.93 -15.39 -0.78
CA ILE A 115 -1.53 -16.10 0.37
C ILE A 115 -1.82 -15.11 1.50
N CYS A 116 -2.83 -15.38 2.32
CA CYS A 116 -3.26 -14.43 3.36
C CYS A 116 -2.25 -14.22 4.49
N TYR A 117 -1.34 -15.17 4.72
CA TYR A 117 -0.31 -15.07 5.75
C TYR A 117 1.00 -15.62 5.22
N ASP A 118 2.02 -14.76 5.23
CA ASP A 118 3.42 -15.09 4.98
C ASP A 118 4.30 -14.33 5.98
N GLU A 119 5.38 -14.97 6.43
CA GLU A 119 6.29 -14.42 7.45
C GLU A 119 7.38 -13.53 6.84
N ALA A 120 7.64 -13.67 5.54
CA ALA A 120 8.76 -13.03 4.84
C ALA A 120 8.31 -11.87 3.95
N THR A 121 7.17 -12.01 3.28
CA THR A 121 6.72 -11.05 2.27
C THR A 121 5.32 -10.53 2.54
N SER A 122 5.04 -9.37 1.95
CA SER A 122 3.73 -8.74 2.06
C SER A 122 3.44 -7.85 0.86
N ASN A 123 2.16 -7.73 0.57
CA ASN A 123 1.56 -6.72 -0.27
C ASN A 123 0.37 -6.14 0.49
N VAL A 124 0.30 -4.81 0.57
CA VAL A 124 -0.90 -4.10 1.03
C VAL A 124 -1.50 -3.39 -0.17
N ARG A 125 -2.65 -3.86 -0.60
CA ARG A 125 -3.39 -3.34 -1.74
C ARG A 125 -4.49 -2.40 -1.28
N PHE A 126 -4.42 -1.17 -1.74
CA PHE A 126 -5.39 -0.12 -1.48
C PHE A 126 -6.27 0.07 -2.73
N THR A 127 -7.57 -0.15 -2.59
CA THR A 127 -8.58 0.07 -3.64
C THR A 127 -9.69 0.96 -3.13
N LEU A 128 -10.39 1.65 -4.04
CA LEU A 128 -11.64 2.31 -3.68
C LEU A 128 -12.63 1.25 -3.20
N ALA A 129 -13.28 1.46 -2.05
CA ALA A 129 -14.35 0.59 -1.62
C ALA A 129 -15.58 0.78 -2.53
N ASP A 130 -16.13 -0.32 -3.03
CA ASP A 130 -17.37 -0.28 -3.82
C ASP A 130 -18.52 0.25 -2.96
N GLY A 131 -18.96 1.49 -3.25
CA GLY A 131 -20.14 2.10 -2.64
C GLY A 131 -19.93 2.61 -1.20
N THR A 132 -19.76 3.93 -1.08
CA THR A 132 -20.24 4.69 0.09
C THR A 132 -21.29 5.69 -0.37
#